data_AF-A0A1Y5FAN0-F1
#
_entry.id   AF-A0A1Y5FAN0-F1
#
_cell.length_a   1.000
_cell.length_b   1.000
_cell.length_c   1.000
_cell.angle_alpha   90.00
_cell.angle_beta   90.00
_cell.angle_gamma   90.00
#
_symmetry.space_group_name_H-M   'P 1'
#
loop_
_entity.id
_entity.type
_entity.pdbx_description
1 polymer ?
#
loop_
_entity_poly.entity_id
_entity_poly.type
_entity_poly.pdbx_seq_one_letter_code
_entity_poly.pdbx_strand_id
1 'polypeptide(L)'
;MIRKILFIISFIFIQNTWAINCPSSFSPKEVAIEIFKLELSGARVDGMSDHKCMKQDMHPHIKVVSDPSNEEASVPKYFMGRKDPFKLGRLVIIDAETFTYKAIFEFQAKNKANKSEKVRMAFQFFLYKDKPNQSKYGCGAVIEAPEFIVLYDDCKEED
;
A
#
# COMPACT_ATOMS: atom_id res chain seq x y z
N MET A 1 -5.19 51.51 -33.75
CA MET A 1 -5.65 50.87 -32.49
C MET A 1 -6.17 49.49 -32.86
N ILE A 2 -5.78 48.43 -32.12
CA ILE A 2 -6.04 46.98 -32.32
C ILE A 2 -4.99 46.18 -33.13
N ARG A 3 -4.23 45.33 -32.40
CA ARG A 3 -3.79 43.94 -32.70
C ARG A 3 -3.12 43.41 -31.42
N LYS A 4 -3.87 42.84 -30.46
CA LYS A 4 -4.11 41.40 -30.21
C LYS A 4 -2.88 40.49 -30.34
N ILE A 5 -2.65 39.70 -29.27
CA ILE A 5 -2.16 38.29 -29.17
C ILE A 5 -1.17 38.20 -28.00
N LEU A 6 -1.69 37.87 -26.81
CA LEU A 6 -1.51 36.56 -26.16
C LEU A 6 -0.04 36.29 -25.78
N PHE A 7 0.36 36.78 -24.60
CA PHE A 7 1.45 36.14 -23.88
C PHE A 7 0.87 34.96 -23.11
N ILE A 8 1.37 33.80 -23.49
CA ILE A 8 1.08 32.47 -23.01
C ILE A 8 1.10 32.46 -21.49
N ILE A 9 -0.04 32.10 -20.90
CA ILE A 9 -0.15 31.68 -19.51
C ILE A 9 0.77 30.47 -19.38
N SER A 10 1.96 30.66 -18.81
CA SER A 10 2.72 29.57 -18.22
C SER A 10 1.88 29.05 -17.04
N PHE A 11 0.90 28.19 -17.36
CA PHE A 11 0.42 27.18 -16.44
C PHE A 11 1.65 26.32 -16.15
N ILE A 12 2.43 26.75 -15.16
CA ILE A 12 3.27 25.85 -14.40
C ILE A 12 2.28 24.81 -13.92
N PHE A 13 2.31 23.64 -14.57
CA PHE A 13 1.74 22.43 -14.01
C PHE A 13 2.42 22.29 -12.65
N ILE A 14 1.76 22.80 -11.61
CA ILE A 14 1.91 22.29 -10.26
C ILE A 14 1.41 20.86 -10.41
N GLN A 15 2.29 19.97 -10.86
CA GLN A 15 2.12 18.57 -10.58
C GLN A 15 2.05 18.55 -9.06
N ASN A 16 0.84 18.37 -8.54
CA ASN A 16 0.66 18.02 -7.15
C ASN A 16 1.57 16.82 -6.97
N THR A 17 2.75 17.03 -6.40
CA THR A 17 3.54 15.95 -5.85
C THR A 17 2.65 15.46 -4.74
N TRP A 18 1.87 14.42 -5.04
CA TRP A 18 0.95 13.79 -4.10
C TRP A 18 1.81 13.26 -2.97
N ALA A 19 2.01 14.14 -1.98
CA ALA A 19 2.99 13.95 -0.93
C ALA A 19 2.42 12.96 0.06
N ILE A 20 3.31 12.12 0.58
CA ILE A 20 3.03 11.31 1.76
C ILE A 20 2.53 12.24 2.86
N ASN A 21 1.35 11.97 3.37
CA ASN A 21 0.71 12.74 4.41
C ASN A 21 0.54 11.86 5.64
N CYS A 22 1.25 12.18 6.73
CA CYS A 22 0.92 11.62 8.03
C CYS A 22 0.05 12.59 8.80
N PRO A 23 -1.20 12.22 9.15
CA PRO A 23 -2.01 13.07 10.01
C PRO A 23 -1.30 13.25 11.37
N SER A 24 -1.60 14.35 12.05
CA SER A 24 -1.00 14.69 13.36
C SER A 24 -1.20 13.60 14.41
N SER A 25 -2.24 12.79 14.23
CA SER A 25 -2.47 11.54 14.95
C SER A 25 -2.90 10.45 13.97
N PHE A 26 -2.29 9.27 14.08
CA PHE A 26 -2.72 8.06 13.40
C PHE A 26 -2.67 6.88 14.37
N SER A 27 -3.63 5.99 14.25
CA SER A 27 -3.67 4.76 15.03
C SER A 27 -2.82 3.67 14.36
N PRO A 28 -2.20 2.76 15.14
CA PRO A 28 -1.58 1.56 14.61
C PRO A 28 -2.51 0.74 13.68
N LYS A 29 -3.83 0.79 13.94
CA LYS A 29 -4.85 0.13 13.14
C LYS A 29 -5.00 0.72 11.73
N GLU A 30 -5.03 2.05 11.61
CA GLU A 30 -5.16 2.73 10.30
C GLU A 30 -3.94 2.43 9.43
N VAL A 31 -2.75 2.55 10.01
CA VAL A 31 -1.49 2.21 9.32
C VAL A 31 -1.47 0.75 8.88
N ALA A 32 -1.89 -0.19 9.74
CA ALA A 32 -1.98 -1.60 9.35
C ALA A 32 -2.94 -1.82 8.18
N ILE A 33 -4.10 -1.16 8.17
CA ILE A 33 -5.07 -1.30 7.07
C ILE A 33 -4.50 -0.76 5.77
N GLU A 34 -3.74 0.33 5.83
CA GLU A 34 -3.16 0.92 4.64
C GLU A 34 -1.99 0.13 4.08
N ILE A 35 -1.09 -0.35 4.93
CA ILE A 35 -0.04 -1.30 4.54
C ILE A 35 -0.67 -2.54 3.90
N PHE A 36 -1.73 -3.08 4.50
CA PHE A 36 -2.45 -4.22 3.94
C PHE A 36 -3.01 -3.93 2.54
N LYS A 37 -3.58 -2.74 2.32
CA LYS A 37 -4.05 -2.33 0.98
C LYS A 37 -2.91 -2.16 -0.02
N LEU A 38 -1.76 -1.64 0.41
CA LEU A 38 -0.57 -1.50 -0.42
C LEU A 38 -0.02 -2.87 -0.84
N GLU A 39 0.04 -3.84 0.09
CA GLU A 39 0.37 -5.23 -0.23
C GLU A 39 -0.59 -5.81 -1.28
N LEU A 40 -1.90 -5.63 -1.09
CA LEU A 40 -2.93 -6.07 -2.04
C LEU A 40 -2.87 -5.35 -3.40
N SER A 41 -2.26 -4.17 -3.44
CA SER A 41 -2.03 -3.41 -4.67
C SER A 41 -0.87 -3.94 -5.53
N GLY A 42 -0.07 -4.88 -5.00
CA GLY A 42 1.01 -5.52 -5.72
C GLY A 42 2.40 -4.98 -5.38
N ALA A 43 2.62 -4.47 -4.16
CA ALA A 43 3.91 -3.90 -3.75
C ALA A 43 5.11 -4.84 -3.92
N ARG A 44 4.88 -6.16 -3.90
CA ARG A 44 5.92 -7.19 -4.04
C ARG A 44 5.80 -8.01 -5.33
N VAL A 45 4.94 -7.60 -6.26
CA VAL A 45 4.75 -8.27 -7.56
C VAL A 45 5.68 -7.63 -8.59
N ASP A 46 6.42 -8.46 -9.34
CA ASP A 46 7.30 -7.99 -10.41
C ASP A 46 6.52 -7.19 -11.47
N GLY A 47 7.12 -6.11 -11.99
CA GLY A 47 6.49 -5.28 -13.03
C GLY A 47 5.49 -4.23 -12.52
N MET A 48 5.09 -4.27 -11.24
CA MET A 48 4.03 -3.39 -10.73
C MET A 48 4.46 -1.95 -10.40
N SER A 49 5.75 -1.59 -10.52
CA SER A 49 6.27 -0.29 -10.06
C SER A 49 5.55 0.93 -10.66
N ASP A 50 5.19 0.85 -11.93
CA ASP A 50 4.48 1.91 -12.67
C ASP A 50 2.99 1.60 -12.83
N HIS A 51 2.49 0.53 -12.21
CA HIS A 51 1.12 0.11 -12.36
C HIS A 51 0.15 1.10 -11.70
N LYS A 52 -1.05 1.25 -12.28
CA LYS A 52 -2.10 2.16 -11.75
C LYS A 52 -2.48 1.89 -10.29
N CYS A 53 -2.22 0.67 -9.78
CA CYS A 53 -2.47 0.25 -8.39
C CYS A 53 -1.35 0.62 -7.41
N MET A 54 -0.22 1.12 -7.91
CA MET A 54 0.96 1.52 -7.14
C MET A 54 1.17 3.05 -7.14
N LYS A 55 0.12 3.82 -7.39
CA LYS A 55 0.18 5.28 -7.26
C LYS A 55 0.12 5.72 -5.79
N GLN A 56 0.91 6.74 -5.45
CA GLN A 56 1.04 7.27 -4.10
C GLN A 56 -0.27 7.87 -3.53
N ASP A 57 -1.15 8.38 -4.39
CA ASP A 57 -2.43 8.99 -4.01
C ASP A 57 -3.46 7.99 -3.46
N MET A 58 -3.33 6.70 -3.79
CA MET A 58 -4.19 5.65 -3.24
C MET A 58 -3.74 5.14 -1.87
N HIS A 59 -2.50 5.44 -1.47
CA HIS A 59 -1.90 5.07 -0.20
C HIS A 59 -1.23 6.31 0.43
N PRO A 60 -2.00 7.33 0.83
CA PRO A 60 -1.47 8.63 1.22
C PRO A 60 -0.61 8.62 2.50
N HIS A 61 -0.74 7.63 3.38
CA HIS A 61 -0.09 7.56 4.68
C HIS A 61 1.13 6.62 4.69
N ILE A 62 1.35 5.83 3.64
CA ILE A 62 2.50 4.92 3.53
C ILE A 62 3.26 5.24 2.26
N LYS A 63 4.60 5.24 2.32
CA LYS A 63 5.39 5.38 1.11
C LYS A 63 5.15 4.19 0.20
N VAL A 64 4.72 4.47 -1.03
CA VAL A 64 4.59 3.43 -2.03
C VAL A 64 5.97 3.10 -2.58
N VAL A 65 6.42 1.87 -2.36
CA VAL A 65 7.67 1.33 -2.89
C VAL A 65 7.34 -0.02 -3.50
N SER A 66 7.84 -0.27 -4.71
CA SER A 66 7.89 -1.61 -5.28
C SER A 66 9.11 -2.33 -4.69
N ASP A 67 8.87 -3.42 -3.98
CA ASP A 67 9.88 -4.27 -3.37
C ASP A 67 9.67 -5.72 -3.84
N PRO A 68 9.90 -5.99 -5.14
CA PRO A 68 9.82 -7.36 -5.64
C PRO A 68 10.86 -8.22 -4.89
N SER A 69 10.40 -9.19 -4.10
CA SER A 69 11.31 -10.05 -3.35
C SER A 69 12.13 -10.90 -4.31
N ASN A 70 13.46 -10.89 -4.18
CA ASN A 70 14.34 -11.72 -5.01
C ASN A 70 14.17 -13.24 -4.81
N GLU A 71 13.45 -13.71 -3.78
CA GLU A 71 13.31 -15.13 -3.47
C GLU A 71 11.83 -15.46 -3.09
N GLU A 72 11.18 -16.29 -3.92
CA GLU A 72 9.91 -17.02 -3.73
C GLU A 72 8.54 -16.33 -3.79
N ALA A 73 8.37 -15.04 -3.56
CA ALA A 73 7.01 -14.45 -3.51
C ALA A 73 6.80 -13.27 -4.46
N SER A 74 7.16 -13.35 -5.75
CA SER A 74 6.71 -12.36 -6.75
C SER A 74 5.39 -12.70 -7.44
N VAL A 75 4.91 -13.94 -7.29
CA VAL A 75 3.69 -14.42 -7.95
C VAL A 75 2.51 -14.47 -6.97
N PRO A 76 1.36 -13.81 -7.28
CA PRO A 76 0.17 -13.89 -6.45
C PRO A 76 -0.34 -15.32 -6.26
N LYS A 77 -0.57 -15.71 -5.01
CA LYS A 77 -1.20 -16.99 -4.64
C LYS A 77 -2.72 -16.89 -4.62
N TYR A 78 -3.23 -15.73 -4.20
CA TYR A 78 -4.66 -15.46 -4.16
C TYR A 78 -5.01 -14.10 -4.78
N PHE A 79 -6.29 -13.94 -5.08
CA PHE A 79 -6.88 -12.74 -5.64
C PHE A 79 -8.17 -12.36 -4.95
N MET A 80 -8.43 -11.07 -4.78
CA MET A 80 -9.66 -10.57 -4.17
C MET A 80 -10.15 -9.29 -4.85
N GLY A 81 -11.45 -9.04 -4.84
CA GLY A 81 -12.01 -7.78 -5.31
C GLY A 81 -11.71 -6.63 -4.35
N ARG A 82 -11.54 -5.41 -4.87
CA ARG A 82 -11.31 -4.21 -4.04
C ARG A 82 -12.45 -3.91 -3.06
N LYS A 83 -13.67 -4.37 -3.39
CA LYS A 83 -14.87 -4.22 -2.55
C LYS A 83 -15.08 -5.41 -1.60
N ASP A 84 -14.27 -6.46 -1.71
CA ASP A 84 -14.43 -7.64 -0.88
C ASP A 84 -14.03 -7.31 0.57
N PRO A 85 -14.82 -7.77 1.56
CA PRO A 85 -14.56 -7.45 2.95
C PRO A 85 -13.32 -8.19 3.47
N PHE A 86 -12.52 -7.49 4.26
CA PHE A 86 -11.47 -8.07 5.09
C PHE A 86 -11.66 -7.61 6.53
N LYS A 87 -11.18 -8.42 7.48
CA LYS A 87 -11.22 -8.12 8.90
C LYS A 87 -9.80 -8.09 9.45
N LEU A 88 -9.42 -6.98 10.10
CA LEU A 88 -8.28 -6.99 11.02
C LEU A 88 -8.70 -7.81 12.25
N GLY A 89 -8.30 -9.08 12.29
CA GLY A 89 -8.65 -10.01 13.34
C GLY A 89 -7.92 -9.70 14.65
N ARG A 90 -6.62 -9.40 14.57
CA ARG A 90 -5.80 -9.08 15.74
C ARG A 90 -4.71 -8.06 15.40
N LEU A 91 -4.45 -7.15 16.33
CA LEU A 91 -3.29 -6.27 16.34
C LEU A 91 -2.55 -6.48 17.66
N VAL A 92 -1.29 -6.89 17.60
CA VAL A 92 -0.48 -7.25 18.77
C VAL A 92 0.70 -6.30 18.85
N ILE A 93 0.95 -5.71 20.02
CA ILE A 93 2.19 -5.00 20.30
C ILE A 93 3.29 -6.05 20.48
N ILE A 94 4.33 -5.97 19.66
CA ILE A 94 5.52 -6.83 19.75
C ILE A 94 6.56 -6.13 20.62
N ASP A 95 6.76 -4.83 20.39
CA ASP A 95 7.68 -4.01 21.15
C ASP A 95 7.12 -2.57 21.25
N ALA A 96 6.97 -2.10 22.48
CA ALA A 96 6.42 -0.77 22.75
C ALA A 96 7.47 0.34 22.56
N GLU A 97 8.76 0.06 22.72
CA GLU A 97 9.85 1.04 22.60
C GLU A 97 10.07 1.41 21.14
N THR A 98 10.03 0.42 20.25
CA THR A 98 10.17 0.61 18.80
C THR A 98 8.82 0.84 18.09
N PHE A 99 7.71 0.85 18.84
CA PHE A 99 6.36 0.93 18.30
C PHE A 99 6.12 -0.13 17.21
N THR A 100 6.51 -1.37 17.49
CA THR A 100 6.40 -2.52 16.58
C THR A 100 5.16 -3.33 16.88
N TYR A 101 4.45 -3.70 15.82
CA TYR A 101 3.17 -4.40 15.89
C TYR A 101 3.12 -5.56 14.89
N LYS A 102 2.30 -6.56 15.21
CA LYS A 102 1.88 -7.63 14.29
C LYS A 102 0.40 -7.48 13.98
N ALA A 103 0.07 -7.30 12.72
CA ALA A 103 -1.31 -7.28 12.24
C ALA A 103 -1.68 -8.63 11.63
N ILE A 104 -2.90 -9.09 11.89
CA ILE A 104 -3.44 -10.34 11.35
C ILE A 104 -4.79 -10.04 10.69
N PHE A 105 -4.87 -10.29 9.39
CA PHE A 105 -6.04 -10.10 8.56
C PHE A 105 -6.68 -11.44 8.20
N GLU A 106 -8.02 -11.45 8.15
CA GLU A 106 -8.82 -12.57 7.67
C GLU A 106 -9.79 -12.08 6.58
N PHE A 107 -9.86 -12.80 5.47
CA PHE A 107 -10.70 -12.46 4.33
C PHE A 107 -10.99 -13.70 3.47
N GLN A 108 -11.91 -13.57 2.53
CA GLN A 108 -12.12 -14.56 1.47
C GLN A 108 -11.35 -14.11 0.22
N ALA A 109 -10.65 -15.03 -0.42
CA ALA A 109 -9.97 -14.77 -1.69
C ALA A 109 -10.04 -16.00 -2.59
N LYS A 110 -9.79 -15.82 -3.89
CA LYS A 110 -9.77 -16.89 -4.87
C LYS A 110 -8.34 -17.31 -5.14
N ASN A 111 -8.08 -18.62 -5.17
CA ASN A 111 -6.79 -19.14 -5.63
C ASN A 111 -6.68 -19.11 -7.16
N LYS A 112 -5.56 -19.58 -7.72
CA LYS A 112 -5.33 -19.67 -9.18
C LYS A 112 -6.35 -20.55 -9.92
N ALA A 113 -6.98 -21.50 -9.24
CA ALA A 113 -8.06 -22.34 -9.77
C ALA A 113 -9.46 -21.71 -9.60
N ASN A 114 -9.53 -20.42 -9.28
CA ASN A 114 -10.76 -19.65 -9.06
C ASN A 114 -11.64 -20.18 -7.89
N LYS A 115 -11.06 -21.02 -7.01
CA LYS A 115 -11.75 -21.53 -5.81
C LYS A 115 -11.63 -20.52 -4.68
N SER A 116 -12.75 -20.19 -4.06
CA SER A 116 -12.80 -19.32 -2.87
C SER A 116 -12.30 -20.04 -1.62
N GLU A 117 -11.40 -19.40 -0.90
CA GLU A 117 -10.76 -19.90 0.32
C GLU A 117 -10.70 -18.80 1.38
N LYS A 118 -10.88 -19.20 2.65
CA LYS A 118 -10.64 -18.31 3.78
C LYS A 118 -9.14 -18.17 3.98
N VAL A 119 -8.65 -16.95 3.81
CA VAL A 119 -7.23 -16.62 3.92
C VAL A 119 -6.97 -15.90 5.23
N ARG A 120 -5.84 -16.25 5.86
CA ARG A 120 -5.29 -15.53 7.00
C ARG A 120 -3.90 -15.02 6.62
N MET A 121 -3.72 -13.72 6.72
CA MET A 121 -2.47 -13.06 6.38
C MET A 121 -1.94 -12.31 7.60
N ALA A 122 -0.64 -12.34 7.83
CA ALA A 122 -0.01 -11.57 8.89
C ALA A 122 1.24 -10.86 8.36
N PHE A 123 1.53 -9.69 8.92
CA PHE A 123 2.78 -8.97 8.71
C PHE A 123 3.16 -8.23 9.98
N GLN A 124 4.44 -7.89 10.11
CA GLN A 124 4.94 -7.02 11.16
C GLN A 124 5.30 -5.66 10.60
N PHE A 125 5.02 -4.60 11.36
CA PHE A 125 5.31 -3.24 10.96
C PHE A 125 5.63 -2.39 12.19
N PHE A 126 6.33 -1.29 11.99
CA PHE A 126 6.55 -0.27 13.02
C PHE A 126 5.99 1.08 12.59
N LEU A 127 5.84 1.99 13.56
CA LEU A 127 5.37 3.34 13.33
C LEU A 127 6.50 4.36 13.45
N TYR A 128 6.62 5.27 12.48
CA TYR A 128 7.51 6.42 12.60
C TYR A 128 6.87 7.47 13.49
N LYS A 129 7.55 7.88 14.56
CA LYS A 129 7.03 8.90 15.50
C LYS A 129 7.55 10.31 15.24
N ASP A 130 8.70 10.44 14.60
CA ASP A 130 9.30 11.72 14.28
C ASP A 130 8.87 12.23 12.89
N LYS A 131 8.67 13.55 12.79
CA LYS A 131 8.24 14.22 11.55
C LYS A 131 9.20 14.01 10.37
N PRO A 132 10.54 14.05 10.55
CA PRO A 132 11.47 13.80 9.45
C PRO A 132 11.23 12.44 8.78
N ASN A 133 11.15 11.36 9.56
CA ASN A 133 10.91 10.04 9.00
C ASN A 133 9.51 9.91 8.40
N GLN A 134 8.49 10.48 9.06
CA GLN A 134 7.12 10.49 8.51
C GLN A 134 7.04 11.13 7.12
N SER A 135 7.73 12.27 6.93
CA SER A 135 7.75 12.98 5.64
C SER A 135 8.45 12.20 4.53
N LYS A 136 9.42 11.35 4.88
CA LYS A 136 10.27 10.62 3.92
C LYS A 136 9.76 9.21 3.63
N TYR A 137 9.14 8.55 4.60
CA TYR A 137 8.82 7.13 4.58
C TYR A 137 7.35 6.81 4.88
N GLY A 138 6.53 7.80 5.26
CA GLY A 138 5.15 7.57 5.69
C GLY A 138 5.06 7.20 7.17
N CYS A 139 3.87 6.80 7.60
CA CYS A 139 3.54 6.70 9.02
C CYS A 139 4.00 5.38 9.63
N GLY A 140 4.38 4.41 8.79
CA GLY A 140 4.98 3.15 9.20
C GLY A 140 5.64 2.44 8.03
N ALA A 141 6.36 1.36 8.33
CA ALA A 141 6.99 0.49 7.36
C ALA A 141 6.90 -0.97 7.80
N VAL A 142 6.91 -1.87 6.82
CA VAL A 142 6.90 -3.33 7.02
C VAL A 142 8.28 -3.79 7.49
N ILE A 143 8.30 -4.68 8.47
CA ILE A 143 9.50 -5.37 8.98
C ILE A 143 9.52 -6.80 8.47
N GLU A 144 8.38 -7.47 8.56
CA GLU A 144 8.18 -8.84 8.10
C GLU A 144 6.96 -8.85 7.19
N ALA A 145 7.19 -9.12 5.91
CA ALA A 145 6.14 -9.14 4.91
C ALA A 145 5.24 -10.39 5.05
N PRO A 146 4.04 -10.37 4.47
CA PRO A 146 3.20 -11.56 4.40
C PRO A 146 3.87 -12.75 3.69
N GLU A 147 3.62 -13.96 4.23
CA GLU A 147 4.13 -15.25 3.72
C GLU A 147 3.83 -15.49 2.23
N PHE A 148 2.73 -14.96 1.72
CA PHE A 148 2.33 -15.08 0.32
C PHE A 148 1.68 -13.80 -0.19
N ILE A 149 1.71 -13.59 -1.49
CA ILE A 149 1.04 -12.45 -2.13
C ILE A 149 -0.44 -12.74 -2.35
N VAL A 150 -1.25 -11.73 -2.04
CA VAL A 150 -2.64 -11.60 -2.51
C VAL A 150 -2.73 -10.31 -3.30
N LEU A 151 -3.37 -10.36 -4.46
CA LEU A 151 -3.48 -9.21 -5.36
C LEU A 151 -4.95 -8.83 -5.57
N TYR A 152 -5.24 -7.54 -5.66
CA TYR A 152 -6.56 -7.11 -6.11
C TYR A 152 -6.83 -7.54 -7.55
N ASP A 153 -8.06 -7.97 -7.82
CA ASP A 153 -8.45 -8.41 -9.18
C ASP A 153 -8.25 -7.31 -10.23
N ASP A 154 -8.44 -6.05 -9.88
CA ASP A 154 -8.26 -4.89 -10.77
C ASP A 154 -6.78 -4.46 -10.94
N CYS A 155 -5.88 -5.14 -10.23
CA CYS A 155 -4.44 -4.95 -10.28
C CYS A 155 -3.69 -6.05 -11.03
N LYS A 156 -4.41 -7.05 -11.56
CA LYS A 156 -3.83 -8.02 -12.50
C LYS A 156 -3.43 -7.28 -13.77
N GLU A 157 -2.25 -7.58 -14.30
CA GLU A 157 -1.93 -7.20 -15.68
C GLU A 157 -2.94 -7.89 -16.60
N GLU A 158 -3.49 -7.14 -17.56
CA GLU A 158 -4.27 -7.73 -18.64
C GLU A 158 -3.28 -8.40 -19.59
N ASP A 159 -3.35 -9.74 -19.71
CA ASP A 159 -2.62 -10.51 -20.75
C ASP A 159 -3.01 -10.06 -22.16
#